data_AF-A0A1H4B0U0-F1
#
_entry.id   AF-A0A1H4B0U0-F1
#
_cell.length_a   1.000
_cell.length_b   1.000
_cell.length_c   1.000
_cell.angle_alpha   90.00
_cell.angle_beta   90.00
_cell.angle_gamma   90.00
#
_symmetry.space_group_name_H-M   'P 1'
#
loop_
_entity.id
_entity.type
_entity.pdbx_description
1 polymer ?
#
loop_
_entity_poly.entity_id
_entity_poly.type
_entity_poly.pdbx_seq_one_letter_code
_entity_poly.pdbx_strand_id
1 'polypeptide(L)'
;MNPGERTFIPYINEYPAYISNRQTVAYCLEQIVKDLKMAQDILLTVDNDVNWNNRFLEAANDVKMFLGTRGYRMNYYAVTAALARVYLYAGKFEEAYAQAKIVIEKGVFEALTGNQAVTTLKKGNIKLVEDVIFALYSPRDQVDWDRLINHSSDRNEGAEGDERFLGITKTMAEERYGDDMDTDWRLGYQMEERTSSANYRSVKYYQQPESFSYAIDNNRLVPMIRMSEVYYIAAEAIYMQKQNGGEGDLKEAVSYLEKVKKGRGITVELDEMTTTDFMNVLVNDAQREFFGEGQTFFMFKRLLKPMKGRVEVAANEKNMVLPLPDTENSI
;
A
#
# COMPACT_ATOMS: atom_id res chain seq x y z
N MET A 1 9.52 5.71 -15.33
CA MET A 1 9.76 6.12 -16.73
C MET A 1 8.92 7.35 -17.04
N ASN A 2 9.53 8.52 -17.24
CA ASN A 2 8.82 9.66 -17.82
C ASN A 2 8.96 9.57 -19.36
N PRO A 3 7.87 9.34 -20.09
CA PRO A 3 7.90 9.16 -21.54
C PRO A 3 7.96 10.50 -22.32
N GLY A 4 8.16 11.62 -21.62
CA GLY A 4 8.22 12.95 -22.22
C GLY A 4 6.88 13.33 -22.86
N GLU A 5 6.93 13.77 -24.10
CA GLU A 5 5.76 14.28 -24.85
C GLU A 5 4.84 13.18 -25.41
N ARG A 6 5.11 11.90 -25.14
CA ARG A 6 4.21 10.83 -25.60
C ARG A 6 2.90 10.86 -24.81
N THR A 7 1.79 10.74 -25.53
CA THR A 7 0.44 10.71 -24.96
C THR A 7 -0.06 9.28 -24.74
N PHE A 8 -0.85 9.03 -23.68
CA PHE A 8 -1.32 7.68 -23.33
C PHE A 8 -2.82 7.59 -23.14
N ILE A 9 -3.35 8.34 -22.16
CA ILE A 9 -4.75 8.31 -21.77
C ILE A 9 -5.35 9.71 -21.96
N PRO A 10 -6.64 9.82 -22.30
CA PRO A 10 -7.33 11.10 -22.15
C PRO A 10 -7.49 11.45 -20.67
N TYR A 11 -7.53 12.75 -20.37
CA TYR A 11 -7.95 13.27 -19.07
C TYR A 11 -9.26 14.03 -19.25
N ILE A 12 -10.30 13.61 -18.54
CA ILE A 12 -11.67 14.11 -18.75
C ILE A 12 -12.01 15.15 -17.68
N ASN A 13 -11.96 16.43 -18.05
CA ASN A 13 -12.27 17.55 -17.16
C ASN A 13 -13.71 18.06 -17.29
N GLU A 14 -14.44 17.64 -18.32
CA GLU A 14 -15.80 18.11 -18.61
C GLU A 14 -16.69 16.92 -19.01
N TYR A 15 -17.95 16.96 -18.59
CA TYR A 15 -18.95 15.95 -18.93
C TYR A 15 -20.17 16.59 -19.60
N PRO A 16 -20.69 16.05 -20.71
CA PRO A 16 -20.17 14.88 -21.44
C PRO A 16 -18.94 15.22 -22.31
N ALA A 17 -18.00 14.28 -22.42
CA ALA A 17 -16.85 14.39 -23.32
C ALA A 17 -17.15 13.70 -24.65
N TYR A 18 -17.25 14.46 -25.73
CA TYR A 18 -17.52 13.93 -27.08
C TYR A 18 -16.24 13.55 -27.84
N ILE A 19 -15.11 14.20 -27.52
CA ILE A 19 -13.78 13.88 -28.08
C ILE A 19 -12.79 13.92 -26.92
N SER A 20 -12.07 12.82 -26.74
CA SER A 20 -11.16 12.60 -25.61
C SER A 20 -9.74 12.45 -26.12
N ASN A 21 -9.05 13.58 -26.34
CA ASN A 21 -7.67 13.57 -26.80
C ASN A 21 -6.74 12.98 -25.73
N ARG A 22 -5.87 12.06 -26.15
CA ARG A 22 -4.83 11.51 -25.29
C ARG A 22 -3.87 12.61 -24.86
N GLN A 23 -3.44 12.53 -23.60
CA GLN A 23 -2.60 13.52 -22.96
C GLN A 23 -1.27 12.92 -22.52
N THR A 24 -0.27 13.79 -22.32
CA THR A 24 1.03 13.39 -21.77
C THR A 24 0.89 12.97 -20.31
N VAL A 25 1.87 12.19 -19.82
CA VAL A 25 1.90 11.81 -18.39
C VAL A 25 2.04 13.05 -17.50
N ALA A 26 2.85 14.03 -17.92
CA ALA A 26 3.02 15.28 -17.18
C ALA A 26 1.70 16.03 -17.03
N TYR A 27 0.95 16.22 -18.12
CA TYR A 27 -0.36 16.87 -18.07
C TYR A 27 -1.33 16.13 -17.16
N CYS A 28 -1.40 14.80 -17.25
CA CYS A 28 -2.29 14.01 -16.40
C CYS A 28 -1.94 14.17 -14.92
N LEU A 29 -0.65 14.11 -14.56
CA LEU A 29 -0.21 14.32 -13.17
C LEU A 29 -0.55 15.72 -12.66
N GLU A 30 -0.41 16.76 -13.49
CA GLU A 30 -0.79 18.12 -13.13
C GLU A 30 -2.29 18.26 -12.86
N GLN A 31 -3.14 17.66 -13.69
CA GLN A 31 -4.59 17.67 -13.46
C GLN A 31 -4.97 16.88 -12.21
N ILE A 32 -4.36 15.70 -11.97
CA ILE A 32 -4.60 14.92 -10.75
C ILE A 32 -4.22 15.73 -9.51
N VAL A 33 -3.08 16.42 -9.52
CA VAL A 33 -2.67 17.29 -8.42
C VAL A 33 -3.69 18.41 -8.18
N LYS A 34 -4.20 19.04 -9.24
CA LYS A 34 -5.22 20.09 -9.15
C LYS A 34 -6.51 19.56 -8.51
N ASP A 35 -6.99 18.41 -8.95
CA ASP A 35 -8.22 17.81 -8.44
C ASP A 35 -8.06 17.35 -6.98
N LEU A 36 -6.93 16.73 -6.64
CA LEU A 36 -6.64 16.31 -5.27
C LEU A 36 -6.48 17.51 -4.31
N LYS A 37 -5.89 18.63 -4.74
CA LYS A 37 -5.83 19.85 -3.94
C LYS A 37 -7.22 20.43 -3.68
N MET A 38 -8.05 20.52 -4.71
CA MET A 38 -9.44 20.97 -4.55
C MET A 38 -10.21 20.05 -3.58
N ALA A 39 -10.05 18.73 -3.72
CA ALA A 39 -10.68 17.78 -2.82
C ALA A 39 -10.15 17.90 -1.38
N GLN A 40 -8.85 18.12 -1.20
CA GLN A 40 -8.22 18.32 0.11
C GLN A 40 -8.83 19.54 0.81
N ASP A 41 -8.95 20.68 0.13
CA ASP A 41 -9.52 21.91 0.70
C ASP A 41 -10.99 21.72 1.13
N ILE A 42 -11.79 21.07 0.29
CA ILE A 42 -13.20 20.78 0.59
C ILE A 42 -13.30 19.83 1.80
N LEU A 43 -12.54 18.73 1.76
CA LEU A 43 -12.63 17.67 2.77
C LEU A 43 -12.10 18.08 4.13
N LEU A 44 -11.21 19.07 4.20
CA LEU A 44 -10.77 19.64 5.48
C LEU A 44 -11.96 20.10 6.33
N THR A 45 -12.95 20.73 5.69
CA THR A 45 -14.16 21.19 6.37
C THR A 45 -15.12 20.03 6.66
N VAL A 46 -15.31 19.14 5.69
CA VAL A 46 -16.23 17.98 5.82
C VAL A 46 -15.80 17.04 6.95
N ASP A 47 -14.50 16.85 7.14
CA ASP A 47 -13.96 15.85 8.05
C ASP A 47 -13.54 16.42 9.42
N ASN A 48 -13.88 17.68 9.71
CA ASN A 48 -13.48 18.38 10.93
C ASN A 48 -13.95 17.66 12.22
N ASP A 49 -15.13 17.04 12.19
CA ASP A 49 -15.75 16.38 13.35
C ASP A 49 -15.54 14.85 13.36
N VAL A 50 -14.68 14.32 12.48
CA VAL A 50 -14.43 12.87 12.39
C VAL A 50 -13.57 12.41 13.57
N ASN A 51 -14.09 11.43 14.33
CA ASN A 51 -13.27 10.65 15.24
C ASN A 51 -12.58 9.52 14.47
N TRP A 52 -11.30 9.71 14.14
CA TRP A 52 -10.53 8.80 13.30
C TRP A 52 -10.32 7.41 13.91
N ASN A 53 -10.36 7.27 15.24
CA ASN A 53 -10.30 5.94 15.87
C ASN A 53 -11.54 5.09 15.56
N ASN A 54 -12.64 5.74 15.20
CA ASN A 54 -13.92 5.11 14.93
C ASN A 54 -14.21 4.98 13.43
N ARG A 55 -13.26 5.26 12.54
CA ARG A 55 -13.46 5.45 11.09
C ARG A 55 -13.97 4.23 10.30
N PHE A 56 -14.01 3.05 10.91
CA PHE A 56 -14.58 1.83 10.34
C PHE A 56 -15.79 1.31 11.14
N LEU A 57 -16.28 2.06 12.12
CA LEU A 57 -17.45 1.67 12.91
C LEU A 57 -18.74 1.92 12.14
N GLU A 58 -19.41 0.83 11.78
CA GLU A 58 -20.80 0.86 11.34
C GLU A 58 -21.69 1.26 12.53
N ALA A 59 -22.22 2.49 12.52
CA ALA A 59 -23.22 2.97 13.49
C ALA A 59 -24.64 2.91 12.89
N ALA A 60 -25.66 2.98 13.75
CA ALA A 60 -27.05 3.10 13.28
C ALA A 60 -27.27 4.42 12.51
N ASN A 61 -28.26 4.40 11.61
CA ASN A 61 -28.59 5.41 10.59
C ASN A 61 -28.42 6.85 11.05
N ASP A 62 -27.63 7.66 10.32
CA ASP A 62 -27.56 9.15 10.30
C ASP A 62 -26.12 9.66 10.06
N VAL A 63 -25.84 10.91 10.48
CA VAL A 63 -24.53 11.58 10.46
C VAL A 63 -23.44 10.77 11.19
N LYS A 64 -23.76 10.07 12.27
CA LYS A 64 -22.81 9.24 13.01
C LYS A 64 -22.33 8.07 12.16
N MET A 65 -23.20 7.47 11.34
CA MET A 65 -22.78 6.45 10.38
C MET A 65 -21.82 7.04 9.36
N PHE A 66 -22.11 8.23 8.82
CA PHE A 66 -21.22 8.90 7.86
C PHE A 66 -19.81 9.15 8.44
N LEU A 67 -19.73 9.73 9.65
CA LEU A 67 -18.47 10.03 10.34
C LEU A 67 -17.74 8.76 10.82
N GLY A 68 -18.49 7.76 11.30
CA GLY A 68 -17.95 6.47 11.76
C GLY A 68 -17.53 5.52 10.65
N THR A 69 -17.96 5.73 9.40
CA THR A 69 -17.50 4.91 8.26
C THR A 69 -16.62 5.71 7.31
N ARG A 70 -15.95 6.75 7.82
CA ARG A 70 -15.14 7.66 7.01
C ARG A 70 -13.89 7.01 6.43
N GLY A 71 -13.40 5.93 7.04
CA GLY A 71 -12.33 5.10 6.50
C GLY A 71 -12.73 4.33 5.24
N TYR A 72 -14.03 4.13 4.98
CA TYR A 72 -14.52 3.51 3.74
C TYR A 72 -14.81 4.50 2.60
N ARG A 73 -14.47 5.77 2.79
CA ARG A 73 -14.72 6.84 1.83
C ARG A 73 -13.48 7.71 1.68
N MET A 74 -13.24 8.26 0.50
CA MET A 74 -12.15 9.23 0.32
C MET A 74 -12.34 10.39 1.30
N ASN A 75 -11.34 10.58 2.15
CA ASN A 75 -11.34 11.50 3.28
C ASN A 75 -10.12 12.43 3.20
N TYR A 76 -10.07 13.46 4.04
CA TYR A 76 -9.03 14.48 4.01
C TYR A 76 -7.63 13.86 4.04
N TYR A 77 -7.37 12.95 4.97
CA TYR A 77 -6.06 12.30 5.10
C TYR A 77 -5.77 11.32 3.96
N ALA A 78 -6.79 10.64 3.44
CA ALA A 78 -6.65 9.77 2.27
C ALA A 78 -6.31 10.57 1.00
N VAL A 79 -6.97 11.70 0.76
CA VAL A 79 -6.66 12.61 -0.37
C VAL A 79 -5.27 13.21 -0.19
N THR A 80 -4.91 13.62 1.02
CA THR A 80 -3.59 14.17 1.34
C THR A 80 -2.47 13.14 1.09
N ALA A 81 -2.66 11.90 1.53
CA ALA A 81 -1.72 10.81 1.27
C ALA A 81 -1.65 10.44 -0.24
N ALA A 82 -2.79 10.43 -0.94
CA ALA A 82 -2.81 10.23 -2.39
C ALA A 82 -2.07 11.36 -3.13
N LEU A 83 -2.20 12.61 -2.67
CA LEU A 83 -1.48 13.76 -3.20
C LEU A 83 0.03 13.62 -2.97
N ALA A 84 0.45 13.17 -1.78
CA ALA A 84 1.85 12.84 -1.50
C ALA A 84 2.40 11.77 -2.47
N ARG A 85 1.63 10.70 -2.71
CA ARG A 85 1.97 9.65 -3.69
C ARG A 85 2.12 10.22 -5.10
N VAL A 86 1.18 11.04 -5.55
CA VAL A 86 1.21 11.65 -6.89
C VAL A 86 2.42 12.57 -7.04
N TYR A 87 2.72 13.39 -6.02
CA TYR A 87 3.92 14.23 -6.02
C TYR A 87 5.21 13.42 -6.09
N LEU A 88 5.30 12.32 -5.34
CA LEU A 88 6.45 11.41 -5.40
C LEU A 88 6.61 10.83 -6.83
N TYR A 89 5.50 10.44 -7.46
CA TYR A 89 5.50 9.92 -8.83
C TYR A 89 5.85 11.00 -9.87
N ALA A 90 5.55 12.26 -9.58
CA ALA A 90 5.91 13.42 -10.40
C ALA A 90 7.36 13.90 -10.17
N GLY A 91 8.11 13.30 -9.23
CA GLY A 91 9.46 13.75 -8.86
C GLY A 91 9.49 15.07 -8.07
N LYS A 92 8.36 15.47 -7.50
CA LYS A 92 8.16 16.69 -6.71
C LYS A 92 8.36 16.37 -5.23
N PHE A 93 9.61 16.12 -4.84
CA PHE A 93 9.94 15.52 -3.54
C PHE A 93 9.68 16.44 -2.35
N GLU A 94 9.83 17.76 -2.51
CA GLU A 94 9.47 18.73 -1.46
C GLU A 94 7.97 18.70 -1.16
N GLU A 95 7.16 18.78 -2.21
CA GLU A 95 5.70 18.72 -2.08
C GLU A 95 5.21 17.35 -1.60
N ALA A 96 5.85 16.27 -2.04
CA ALA A 96 5.53 14.91 -1.58
C ALA A 96 5.73 14.78 -0.06
N TYR A 97 6.89 15.22 0.45
CA TYR A 97 7.18 15.18 1.88
C TYR A 97 6.24 16.10 2.65
N ALA A 98 5.99 17.33 2.18
CA ALA A 98 5.08 18.26 2.84
C ALA A 98 3.67 17.67 3.04
N GLN A 99 3.14 17.00 2.01
CA GLN A 99 1.83 16.34 2.11
C GLN A 99 1.86 15.10 3.02
N ALA A 100 2.90 14.28 2.94
CA ALA A 100 3.05 13.12 3.82
C ALA A 100 3.13 13.56 5.30
N LYS A 101 3.84 14.65 5.58
CA LYS A 101 4.02 15.21 6.93
C LYS A 101 2.69 15.63 7.55
N ILE A 102 1.77 16.23 6.80
CA ILE A 102 0.42 16.58 7.29
C ILE A 102 -0.31 15.34 7.85
N VAL A 103 -0.17 14.19 7.18
CA VAL A 103 -0.80 12.94 7.62
C VAL A 103 -0.08 12.34 8.83
N ILE A 104 1.27 12.35 8.81
CA ILE A 104 2.11 11.88 9.91
C ILE A 104 1.80 12.64 11.21
N GLU A 105 1.76 13.97 11.14
CA GLU A 105 1.54 14.85 12.29
C GLU A 105 0.15 14.73 12.91
N LYS A 106 -0.81 14.12 12.21
CA LYS A 106 -2.13 13.84 12.80
C LYS A 106 -2.04 12.85 13.97
N GLY A 107 -1.13 11.88 13.92
CA GLY A 107 -0.89 10.95 15.03
C GLY A 107 -2.05 10.01 15.40
N VAL A 108 -2.97 9.71 14.46
CA VAL A 108 -4.16 8.84 14.71
C VAL A 108 -4.17 7.52 13.92
N PHE A 109 -3.23 7.34 12.98
CA PHE A 109 -3.16 6.14 12.11
C PHE A 109 -1.92 5.29 12.44
N GLU A 110 -1.48 5.31 13.69
CA GLU A 110 -0.23 4.65 14.09
C GLU A 110 -0.40 3.14 14.23
N ALA A 111 0.57 2.40 13.70
CA ALA A 111 0.63 0.96 13.89
C ALA A 111 0.79 0.61 15.38
N LEU A 112 0.07 -0.41 15.83
CA LEU A 112 0.28 -0.97 17.15
C LEU A 112 1.70 -1.55 17.28
N THR A 113 2.26 -1.51 18.49
CA THR A 113 3.57 -2.09 18.79
C THR A 113 3.51 -3.02 20.02
N GLY A 114 4.58 -3.78 20.23
CA GLY A 114 4.76 -4.67 21.39
C GLY A 114 3.62 -5.67 21.60
N ASN A 115 3.32 -5.98 22.86
CA ASN A 115 2.33 -6.99 23.24
C ASN A 115 0.91 -6.67 22.77
N GLN A 116 0.56 -5.38 22.65
CA GLN A 116 -0.76 -4.99 22.17
C GLN A 116 -0.95 -5.41 20.72
N ALA A 117 0.03 -5.15 19.85
CA ALA A 117 -0.01 -5.56 18.45
C ALA A 117 -0.19 -7.08 18.32
N VAL A 118 0.66 -7.86 18.98
CA VAL A 118 0.61 -9.33 19.00
C VAL A 118 -0.74 -9.85 19.48
N THR A 119 -1.33 -9.21 20.49
CA THR A 119 -2.66 -9.58 21.00
C THR A 119 -3.75 -9.38 19.96
N THR A 120 -3.72 -8.27 19.21
CA THR A 120 -4.73 -8.01 18.16
C THR A 120 -4.54 -8.92 16.95
N LEU A 121 -3.28 -9.17 16.55
CA LEU A 121 -2.94 -10.10 15.46
C LEU A 121 -3.47 -11.51 15.73
N LYS A 122 -3.27 -12.04 16.95
CA LYS A 122 -3.83 -13.32 17.40
C LYS A 122 -5.36 -13.36 17.46
N LYS A 123 -6.01 -12.19 17.40
CA LYS A 123 -7.46 -12.01 17.35
C LYS A 123 -7.94 -11.61 15.95
N GLY A 124 -7.15 -11.88 14.91
CA GLY A 124 -7.54 -11.72 13.50
C GLY A 124 -7.27 -10.34 12.90
N ASN A 125 -6.53 -9.45 13.56
CA ASN A 125 -6.19 -8.12 13.04
C ASN A 125 -5.05 -8.16 11.98
N ILE A 126 -5.14 -9.09 11.03
CA ILE A 126 -4.07 -9.35 10.06
C ILE A 126 -3.84 -8.20 9.07
N LYS A 127 -4.83 -7.32 8.86
CA LYS A 127 -4.72 -6.11 8.03
C LYS A 127 -4.27 -4.87 8.80
N LEU A 128 -4.00 -4.99 10.10
CA LEU A 128 -3.50 -3.91 10.95
C LEU A 128 -4.38 -2.66 10.82
N VAL A 129 -5.66 -2.80 11.15
CA VAL A 129 -6.71 -1.81 10.85
C VAL A 129 -6.37 -0.40 11.36
N GLU A 130 -5.61 -0.30 12.46
CA GLU A 130 -5.14 0.96 13.05
C GLU A 130 -4.28 1.79 12.10
N ASP A 131 -3.53 1.15 11.21
CA ASP A 131 -2.65 1.76 10.21
C ASP A 131 -3.42 2.20 8.94
N VAL A 132 -4.63 1.68 8.73
CA VAL A 132 -5.38 1.92 7.48
C VAL A 132 -6.07 3.29 7.50
N ILE A 133 -5.74 4.16 6.55
CA ILE A 133 -6.33 5.50 6.40
C ILE A 133 -7.60 5.45 5.54
N PHE A 134 -7.55 4.67 4.46
CA PHE A 134 -8.67 4.47 3.54
C PHE A 134 -8.71 3.03 3.03
N ALA A 135 -9.92 2.48 2.95
CA ALA A 135 -10.19 1.17 2.42
C ALA A 135 -11.48 1.11 1.59
N LEU A 136 -11.59 0.11 0.72
CA LEU A 136 -12.87 -0.25 0.12
C LEU A 136 -13.61 -1.23 1.04
N TYR A 137 -14.94 -1.18 0.99
CA TYR A 137 -15.82 -2.11 1.69
C TYR A 137 -16.18 -3.27 0.77
N SER A 138 -15.79 -4.48 1.13
CA SER A 138 -16.08 -5.72 0.41
C SER A 138 -16.66 -6.76 1.38
N PRO A 139 -17.99 -6.86 1.53
CA PRO A 139 -18.62 -7.77 2.47
C PRO A 139 -18.19 -9.23 2.35
N ARG A 140 -17.97 -9.69 1.11
CA ARG A 140 -17.70 -11.09 0.76
C ARG A 140 -16.77 -11.27 -0.43
N ASP A 141 -16.79 -10.38 -1.43
CA ASP A 141 -16.11 -10.64 -2.71
C ASP A 141 -14.62 -10.96 -2.57
N GLN A 142 -13.89 -10.20 -1.74
CA GLN A 142 -12.46 -10.47 -1.56
C GLN A 142 -12.16 -11.83 -0.92
N VAL A 143 -12.91 -12.22 0.12
CA VAL A 143 -12.69 -13.52 0.77
C VAL A 143 -13.11 -14.68 -0.14
N ASP A 144 -14.16 -14.48 -0.94
CA ASP A 144 -14.59 -15.48 -1.94
C ASP A 144 -13.59 -15.63 -3.08
N TRP A 145 -13.02 -14.53 -3.58
CA TRP A 145 -11.97 -14.59 -4.61
C TRP A 145 -10.69 -15.23 -4.08
N ASP A 146 -10.25 -14.87 -2.87
CA ASP A 146 -9.09 -15.49 -2.24
C ASP A 146 -9.29 -17.00 -2.07
N ARG A 147 -10.47 -17.43 -1.60
CA ARG A 147 -10.84 -18.85 -1.50
C ARG A 147 -10.71 -19.58 -2.83
N LEU A 148 -11.18 -18.99 -3.92
CA LEU A 148 -11.13 -19.60 -5.26
C LEU A 148 -9.70 -19.65 -5.83
N ILE A 149 -8.93 -18.58 -5.64
CA ILE A 149 -7.60 -18.41 -6.26
C ILE A 149 -6.50 -19.13 -5.48
N ASN A 150 -6.54 -19.06 -4.15
CA ASN A 150 -5.43 -19.49 -3.28
C ASN A 150 -5.73 -20.74 -2.46
N HIS A 151 -7.01 -21.12 -2.30
CA HIS A 151 -7.44 -22.18 -1.39
C HIS A 151 -8.26 -23.31 -2.04
N SER A 152 -8.57 -23.22 -3.33
CA SER A 152 -9.43 -24.19 -4.02
C SER A 152 -8.79 -25.57 -4.18
N SER A 153 -7.47 -25.66 -4.06
CA SER A 153 -6.69 -26.90 -4.13
C SER A 153 -6.06 -27.29 -2.79
N ASP A 154 -6.51 -26.71 -1.67
CA ASP A 154 -5.93 -26.98 -0.36
C ASP A 154 -6.05 -28.46 -0.01
N ARG A 155 -4.95 -29.00 0.50
CA ARG A 155 -4.87 -30.38 0.95
C ARG A 155 -4.57 -30.46 2.43
N ASN A 156 -5.00 -31.56 3.03
CA ASN A 156 -4.61 -31.90 4.39
C ASN A 156 -3.10 -32.12 4.46
N GLU A 157 -2.53 -31.84 5.63
CA GLU A 157 -1.12 -32.09 5.91
C GLU A 157 -0.75 -33.56 5.61
N GLY A 158 0.34 -33.76 4.86
CA GLY A 158 0.82 -35.10 4.46
C GLY A 158 0.08 -35.76 3.30
N ALA A 159 -0.92 -35.10 2.70
CA ALA A 159 -1.61 -35.63 1.52
C ALA A 159 -0.78 -35.46 0.24
N GLU A 160 -0.83 -36.46 -0.66
CA GLU A 160 -0.18 -36.40 -1.97
C GLU A 160 -0.90 -35.43 -2.94
N GLY A 161 -0.12 -34.78 -3.80
CA GLY A 161 -0.59 -33.96 -4.92
C GLY A 161 -0.23 -32.47 -4.82
N ASP A 162 -0.40 -31.76 -5.94
CA ASP A 162 -0.03 -30.35 -6.04
C ASP A 162 -1.09 -29.42 -5.43
N GLU A 163 -0.62 -28.31 -4.85
CA GLU A 163 -1.40 -27.14 -4.46
C GLU A 163 -1.08 -25.97 -5.40
N ARG A 164 -2.06 -25.13 -5.68
CA ARG A 164 -1.95 -23.95 -6.55
C ARG A 164 -2.42 -22.72 -5.79
N PHE A 165 -1.52 -21.77 -5.64
CA PHE A 165 -1.77 -20.50 -4.97
C PHE A 165 -0.81 -19.43 -5.49
N LEU A 166 -1.16 -18.17 -5.26
CA LEU A 166 -0.28 -17.02 -5.47
C LEU A 166 0.55 -16.80 -4.22
N GLY A 167 1.88 -16.74 -4.40
CA GLY A 167 2.80 -16.71 -3.26
C GLY A 167 4.23 -16.40 -3.66
N ILE A 168 5.13 -16.53 -2.70
CA ILE A 168 6.57 -16.45 -2.89
C ILE A 168 7.21 -17.80 -2.57
N THR A 169 8.33 -18.09 -3.21
CA THR A 169 9.08 -19.30 -2.89
C THR A 169 9.77 -19.16 -1.54
N LYS A 170 10.18 -20.28 -0.94
CA LYS A 170 11.03 -20.28 0.27
C LYS A 170 12.26 -19.38 0.10
N THR A 171 12.99 -19.54 -1.00
CA THR A 171 14.19 -18.73 -1.29
C THR A 171 13.88 -17.25 -1.38
N MET A 172 12.76 -16.86 -1.99
CA MET A 172 12.35 -15.45 -2.03
C MET A 172 12.00 -14.92 -0.64
N ALA A 173 11.45 -15.75 0.26
CA ALA A 173 11.21 -15.37 1.64
C ALA A 173 12.53 -15.22 2.41
N GLU A 174 13.45 -16.18 2.30
CA GLU A 174 14.79 -16.13 2.92
C GLU A 174 15.56 -14.88 2.48
N GLU A 175 15.59 -14.57 1.18
CA GLU A 175 16.24 -13.36 0.65
C GLU A 175 15.55 -12.08 1.13
N ARG A 176 14.22 -12.09 1.24
CA ARG A 176 13.47 -10.88 1.56
C ARG A 176 13.53 -10.57 3.04
N TYR A 177 13.32 -11.56 3.90
CA TYR A 177 13.21 -11.40 5.35
C TYR A 177 14.56 -11.57 6.07
N GLY A 178 15.46 -12.43 5.59
CA GLY A 178 16.77 -12.65 6.19
C GLY A 178 16.66 -13.01 7.68
N ASP A 179 17.40 -12.29 8.52
CA ASP A 179 17.39 -12.48 9.97
C ASP A 179 16.04 -12.14 10.63
N ASP A 180 15.14 -11.45 9.91
CA ASP A 180 13.80 -11.11 10.42
C ASP A 180 12.77 -12.24 10.25
N MET A 181 13.14 -13.41 9.71
CA MET A 181 12.17 -14.49 9.42
C MET A 181 11.35 -14.91 10.66
N ASP A 182 11.96 -14.97 11.84
CA ASP A 182 11.28 -15.39 13.07
C ASP A 182 10.62 -14.23 13.83
N THR A 183 10.86 -12.98 13.42
CA THR A 183 10.45 -11.78 14.18
C THR A 183 9.46 -10.88 13.43
N ASP A 184 9.51 -10.86 12.09
CA ASP A 184 8.62 -10.05 11.26
C ASP A 184 7.19 -10.60 11.31
N TRP A 185 6.30 -9.84 11.95
CA TRP A 185 4.90 -10.23 12.10
C TRP A 185 4.16 -10.33 10.77
N ARG A 186 4.66 -9.73 9.68
CA ARG A 186 4.07 -9.91 8.35
C ARG A 186 4.25 -11.35 7.88
N LEU A 187 5.43 -11.94 8.11
CA LEU A 187 5.64 -13.35 7.78
C LEU A 187 4.84 -14.26 8.72
N GLY A 188 4.89 -14.00 10.03
CA GLY A 188 4.26 -14.86 11.03
C GLY A 188 2.72 -14.83 11.07
N TYR A 189 2.08 -13.73 10.63
CA TYR A 189 0.61 -13.57 10.73
C TYR A 189 -0.09 -13.24 9.41
N GLN A 190 0.61 -12.73 8.39
CA GLN A 190 0.01 -12.39 7.09
C GLN A 190 0.42 -13.36 5.97
N MET A 191 1.32 -14.31 6.27
CA MET A 191 1.73 -15.37 5.37
C MET A 191 1.54 -16.72 6.04
N GLU A 192 1.35 -17.75 5.23
CA GLU A 192 1.25 -19.14 5.64
C GLU A 192 2.26 -19.96 4.84
N GLU A 193 3.09 -20.72 5.55
CA GLU A 193 4.00 -21.70 4.94
C GLU A 193 3.25 -22.96 4.54
N ARG A 194 3.42 -23.41 3.30
CA ARG A 194 2.78 -24.61 2.76
C ARG A 194 3.71 -25.81 2.88
N THR A 195 3.29 -26.80 3.67
CA THR A 195 4.09 -27.94 4.14
C THR A 195 4.74 -28.77 3.02
N SER A 196 4.11 -28.86 1.84
CA SER A 196 4.63 -29.63 0.71
C SER A 196 5.84 -29.01 0.02
N SER A 197 6.04 -27.70 0.13
CA SER A 197 7.08 -26.97 -0.62
C SER A 197 7.85 -25.93 0.20
N ALA A 198 7.43 -25.65 1.43
CA ALA A 198 7.89 -24.55 2.26
C ALA A 198 7.78 -23.17 1.59
N ASN A 199 6.93 -23.06 0.55
CA ASN A 199 6.59 -21.80 -0.08
C ASN A 199 5.51 -21.07 0.73
N TYR A 200 5.44 -19.76 0.58
CA TYR A 200 4.54 -18.92 1.37
C TYR A 200 3.43 -18.34 0.51
N ARG A 201 2.19 -18.46 0.96
CA ARG A 201 1.04 -17.69 0.43
C ARG A 201 0.63 -16.63 1.41
N SER A 202 0.01 -15.55 0.94
CA SER A 202 -0.57 -14.58 1.87
C SER A 202 -1.94 -15.04 2.35
N VAL A 203 -2.21 -14.80 3.62
CA VAL A 203 -3.52 -15.01 4.25
C VAL A 203 -4.24 -13.69 4.52
N LYS A 204 -3.75 -12.57 3.95
CA LYS A 204 -4.31 -11.23 4.18
C LYS A 204 -5.79 -11.13 3.83
N TYR A 205 -6.26 -11.87 2.81
CA TYR A 205 -7.67 -11.94 2.42
C TYR A 205 -8.34 -13.28 2.74
N TYR A 206 -7.65 -14.14 3.50
CA TYR A 206 -8.24 -15.37 3.99
C TYR A 206 -9.32 -15.06 5.02
N GLN A 207 -10.46 -15.75 4.92
CA GLN A 207 -11.59 -15.54 5.82
C GLN A 207 -11.20 -15.85 7.27
N GLN A 208 -11.20 -14.82 8.11
CA GLN A 208 -10.92 -14.94 9.53
C GLN A 208 -12.08 -15.63 10.26
N PRO A 209 -11.80 -16.51 11.24
CA PRO A 209 -12.82 -17.17 12.05
C PRO A 209 -13.72 -16.17 12.78
N GLU A 210 -15.03 -16.41 12.82
CA GLU A 210 -16.00 -15.49 13.47
C GLU A 210 -15.77 -15.33 14.99
N SER A 211 -15.03 -16.24 15.63
CA SER A 211 -14.64 -16.14 17.04
C SER A 211 -13.58 -15.06 17.31
N PHE A 212 -12.90 -14.57 16.27
CA PHE A 212 -11.90 -13.53 16.37
C PHE A 212 -12.53 -12.14 16.43
N SER A 213 -12.12 -11.32 17.39
CA SER A 213 -12.74 -10.00 17.61
C SER A 213 -12.55 -9.02 16.45
N TYR A 214 -11.55 -9.23 15.59
CA TYR A 214 -11.28 -8.41 14.41
C TYR A 214 -11.76 -9.03 13.09
N ALA A 215 -12.43 -10.20 13.15
CA ALA A 215 -12.82 -10.93 11.93
C ALA A 215 -13.76 -10.13 11.03
N ILE A 216 -14.71 -9.40 11.61
CA ILE A 216 -15.68 -8.61 10.85
C ILE A 216 -14.96 -7.55 10.01
N ASP A 217 -14.13 -6.72 10.63
CA ASP A 217 -13.41 -5.66 9.94
C ASP A 217 -12.43 -6.25 8.92
N ASN A 218 -11.66 -7.28 9.31
CA ASN A 218 -10.64 -7.86 8.44
C ASN A 218 -11.25 -8.58 7.24
N ASN A 219 -12.39 -9.26 7.38
CA ASN A 219 -13.04 -9.91 6.25
C ASN A 219 -13.63 -8.90 5.25
N ARG A 220 -13.99 -7.70 5.73
CA ARG A 220 -14.70 -6.69 4.91
C ARG A 220 -13.81 -5.61 4.32
N LEU A 221 -12.63 -5.38 4.89
CA LEU A 221 -11.79 -4.23 4.57
C LEU A 221 -10.80 -4.56 3.45
N VAL A 222 -10.72 -3.73 2.42
CA VAL A 222 -9.66 -3.77 1.38
C VAL A 222 -8.78 -2.53 1.52
N PRO A 223 -7.59 -2.64 2.14
CA PRO A 223 -6.74 -1.47 2.38
C PRO A 223 -6.31 -0.83 1.06
N MET A 224 -6.48 0.48 0.94
CA MET A 224 -6.10 1.25 -0.26
C MET A 224 -4.98 2.27 0.02
N ILE A 225 -5.01 2.87 1.21
CA ILE A 225 -3.99 3.80 1.70
C ILE A 225 -3.80 3.55 3.19
N ARG A 226 -2.55 3.47 3.62
CA ARG A 226 -2.16 3.20 5.00
C ARG A 226 -0.96 4.05 5.40
N MET A 227 -0.77 4.20 6.69
CA MET A 227 0.27 5.03 7.29
C MET A 227 1.68 4.53 6.97
N SER A 228 1.89 3.21 6.87
CA SER A 228 3.18 2.65 6.44
C SER A 228 3.63 3.17 5.06
N GLU A 229 2.70 3.29 4.12
CA GLU A 229 2.97 3.89 2.81
C GLU A 229 3.36 5.35 2.91
N VAL A 230 2.65 6.13 3.74
CA VAL A 230 2.95 7.55 3.97
C VAL A 230 4.36 7.71 4.53
N TYR A 231 4.77 6.85 5.46
CA TYR A 231 6.15 6.83 5.97
C TYR A 231 7.18 6.51 4.89
N TYR A 232 6.92 5.52 4.02
CA TYR A 232 7.83 5.25 2.89
C TYR A 232 7.91 6.43 1.92
N ILE A 233 6.78 7.09 1.61
CA ILE A 233 6.76 8.28 0.75
C ILE A 233 7.60 9.40 1.36
N ALA A 234 7.41 9.71 2.65
CA ALA A 234 8.16 10.74 3.35
C ALA A 234 9.66 10.44 3.36
N ALA A 235 10.02 9.22 3.75
CA ALA A 235 11.39 8.75 3.83
C ALA A 235 12.11 8.81 2.47
N GLU A 236 11.47 8.30 1.42
CA GLU A 236 12.01 8.36 0.06
C GLU A 236 12.16 9.81 -0.40
N ALA A 237 11.13 10.63 -0.21
CA ALA A 237 11.14 12.02 -0.64
C ALA A 237 12.30 12.81 -0.01
N ILE A 238 12.53 12.64 1.29
CA ILE A 238 13.65 13.28 2.01
C ILE A 238 15.01 12.84 1.43
N TYR A 239 15.21 11.55 1.20
CA TYR A 239 16.46 11.05 0.61
C TYR A 239 16.69 11.57 -0.81
N MET A 240 15.62 11.69 -1.59
CA MET A 240 15.68 12.25 -2.95
C MET A 240 15.93 13.76 -2.95
N GLN A 241 15.37 14.51 -2.00
CA GLN A 241 15.72 15.93 -1.81
C GLN A 241 17.22 16.06 -1.54
N LYS A 242 17.78 15.25 -0.63
CA LYS A 242 19.21 15.27 -0.32
C LYS A 242 20.06 14.92 -1.54
N GLN A 243 19.69 13.87 -2.28
CA GLN A 243 20.37 13.47 -3.50
C GLN A 243 20.36 14.58 -4.57
N ASN A 244 19.28 15.36 -4.64
CA ASN A 244 19.13 16.47 -5.58
C ASN A 244 19.76 17.79 -5.08
N GLY A 245 20.52 17.77 -3.97
CA GLY A 245 21.21 18.93 -3.42
C GLY A 245 20.36 19.81 -2.47
N GLY A 246 19.18 19.34 -2.06
CA GLY A 246 18.30 20.03 -1.11
C GLY A 246 18.60 19.72 0.37
N GLU A 247 17.71 20.16 1.25
CA GLU A 247 17.88 20.16 2.72
C GLU A 247 17.33 18.91 3.43
N GLY A 248 17.18 17.78 2.73
CA GLY A 248 16.59 16.57 3.30
C GLY A 248 17.30 16.10 4.59
N ASP A 249 16.53 15.93 5.67
CA ASP A 249 17.00 15.41 6.97
C ASP A 249 17.02 13.86 6.97
N LEU A 250 18.19 13.28 6.68
CA LEU A 250 18.33 11.83 6.56
C LEU A 250 17.99 11.08 7.85
N LYS A 251 18.20 11.68 9.03
CA LYS A 251 17.84 11.05 10.31
C LYS A 251 16.33 10.93 10.44
N GLU A 252 15.61 11.96 10.01
CA GLU A 252 14.15 11.92 10.00
C GLU A 252 13.64 10.82 9.06
N ALA A 253 14.20 10.70 7.86
CA ALA A 253 13.84 9.65 6.91
C ALA A 253 14.09 8.23 7.45
N VAL A 254 15.25 8.03 8.09
CA VAL A 254 15.57 6.77 8.76
C VAL A 254 14.56 6.48 9.87
N SER A 255 14.22 7.46 10.69
CA SER A 255 13.24 7.29 11.77
C SER A 255 11.86 6.88 11.27
N TYR A 256 11.44 7.32 10.08
CA TYR A 256 10.18 6.90 9.48
C TYR A 256 10.20 5.42 9.08
N LEU A 257 11.30 4.92 8.52
CA LEU A 257 11.45 3.50 8.21
C LEU A 257 11.49 2.63 9.48
N GLU A 258 12.19 3.08 10.52
CA GLU A 258 12.23 2.42 11.82
C GLU A 258 10.83 2.35 12.47
N LYS A 259 10.02 3.41 12.37
CA LYS A 259 8.63 3.40 12.84
C LYS A 259 7.81 2.30 12.17
N VAL A 260 7.95 2.15 10.85
CA VAL A 260 7.26 1.07 10.12
C VAL A 260 7.73 -0.30 10.59
N LYS A 261 9.05 -0.53 10.64
CA LYS A 261 9.64 -1.79 11.10
C LYS A 261 9.20 -2.15 12.52
N LYS A 262 9.20 -1.18 13.44
CA LYS A 262 8.75 -1.36 14.82
C LYS A 262 7.28 -1.76 14.90
N GLY A 263 6.43 -1.18 14.05
CA GLY A 263 5.03 -1.56 13.89
C GLY A 263 4.81 -2.97 13.30
N ARG A 264 5.88 -3.67 12.89
CA ARG A 264 5.86 -5.05 12.36
C ARG A 264 6.70 -6.01 13.21
N GLY A 265 7.08 -5.60 14.43
CA GLY A 265 7.80 -6.44 15.38
C GLY A 265 9.33 -6.36 15.26
N ILE A 266 9.85 -5.58 14.31
CA ILE A 266 11.29 -5.45 14.06
C ILE A 266 11.79 -4.20 14.78
N THR A 267 12.61 -4.38 15.80
CA THR A 267 13.32 -3.26 16.45
C THR A 267 14.74 -3.23 15.92
N VAL A 268 15.08 -2.15 15.22
CA VAL A 268 16.40 -1.92 14.63
C VAL A 268 16.74 -0.44 14.81
N GLU A 269 18.03 -0.17 14.96
CA GLU A 269 18.61 1.17 14.87
C GLU A 269 19.42 1.19 13.57
N LEU A 270 18.98 2.01 12.61
CA LEU A 270 19.60 2.13 11.31
C LEU A 270 20.49 3.37 11.30
N ASP A 271 21.71 3.22 10.77
CA ASP A 271 22.57 4.37 10.51
C ASP A 271 22.11 5.15 9.26
N GLU A 272 22.52 6.41 9.17
CA GLU A 272 22.47 7.13 7.90
C GLU A 272 23.32 6.38 6.87
N MET A 273 22.73 6.13 5.70
CA MET A 273 23.37 5.41 4.60
C MET A 273 23.26 6.18 3.29
N THR A 274 23.92 5.69 2.24
CA THR A 274 23.78 6.28 0.90
C THR A 274 22.34 6.18 0.42
N THR A 275 21.92 7.07 -0.49
CA THR A 275 20.55 6.99 -1.06
C THR A 275 20.29 5.63 -1.71
N THR A 276 21.27 5.03 -2.38
CA THR A 276 21.13 3.71 -3.00
C THR A 276 20.86 2.63 -1.95
N ASP A 277 21.64 2.61 -0.87
CA ASP A 277 21.50 1.61 0.19
C ASP A 277 20.17 1.79 0.91
N PHE A 278 19.81 3.04 1.24
CA PHE A 278 18.54 3.37 1.88
C PHE A 278 17.36 2.91 1.04
N MET A 279 17.37 3.23 -0.26
CA MET A 279 16.31 2.81 -1.17
C MET A 279 16.23 1.29 -1.32
N ASN A 280 17.33 0.55 -1.14
CA ASN A 280 17.27 -0.91 -1.13
C ASN A 280 16.58 -1.44 0.13
N VAL A 281 16.88 -0.88 1.32
CA VAL A 281 16.22 -1.26 2.57
C VAL A 281 14.74 -0.88 2.55
N LEU A 282 14.41 0.34 2.14
CA LEU A 282 13.03 0.84 2.04
C LEU A 282 12.21 -0.01 1.06
N VAL A 283 12.74 -0.26 -0.15
CA VAL A 283 12.03 -1.06 -1.15
C VAL A 283 11.82 -2.50 -0.68
N ASN A 284 12.82 -3.11 -0.05
CA ASN A 284 12.66 -4.45 0.52
C ASN A 284 11.54 -4.47 1.57
N ASP A 285 11.52 -3.51 2.51
CA ASP A 285 10.50 -3.44 3.54
C ASP A 285 9.10 -3.18 2.95
N ALA A 286 8.98 -2.27 1.99
CA ALA A 286 7.74 -1.99 1.28
C ALA A 286 7.20 -3.21 0.50
N GLN A 287 8.08 -4.07 -0.03
CA GLN A 287 7.66 -5.33 -0.67
C GLN A 287 7.08 -6.34 0.33
N ARG A 288 7.54 -6.34 1.58
CA ARG A 288 6.97 -7.16 2.66
C ARG A 288 5.59 -6.61 3.05
N GLU A 289 5.47 -5.29 3.11
CA GLU A 289 4.25 -4.58 3.51
C GLU A 289 3.10 -4.71 2.50
N PHE A 290 3.35 -4.46 1.22
CA PHE A 290 2.32 -4.33 0.19
C PHE A 290 1.85 -5.66 -0.43
N PHE A 291 2.15 -6.78 0.21
CA PHE A 291 1.68 -8.08 -0.28
C PHE A 291 0.15 -8.11 -0.36
N GLY A 292 -0.39 -8.34 -1.55
CA GLY A 292 -1.84 -8.34 -1.80
C GLY A 292 -2.50 -6.97 -2.02
N GLU A 293 -1.74 -5.89 -2.14
CA GLU A 293 -2.30 -4.51 -2.16
C GLU A 293 -1.98 -3.70 -3.42
N GLY A 294 -1.34 -4.33 -4.40
CA GLY A 294 -1.16 -3.77 -5.73
C GLY A 294 -0.14 -2.64 -5.84
N GLN A 295 0.56 -2.24 -4.77
CA GLN A 295 1.53 -1.12 -4.83
C GLN A 295 2.92 -1.52 -5.33
N THR A 296 3.37 -2.76 -5.05
CA THR A 296 4.72 -3.22 -5.40
C THR A 296 5.05 -3.06 -6.89
N PHE A 297 4.11 -3.41 -7.78
CA PHE A 297 4.31 -3.28 -9.22
C PHE A 297 4.59 -1.82 -9.63
N PHE A 298 3.78 -0.88 -9.14
CA PHE A 298 3.92 0.53 -9.51
C PHE A 298 5.19 1.16 -8.91
N MET A 299 5.57 0.78 -7.69
CA MET A 299 6.84 1.19 -7.07
C MET A 299 8.04 0.73 -7.92
N PHE A 300 8.07 -0.54 -8.31
CA PHE A 300 9.15 -1.10 -9.15
C PHE A 300 9.21 -0.45 -10.53
N LYS A 301 8.04 -0.19 -11.14
CA LYS A 301 7.94 0.53 -12.41
C LYS A 301 8.47 1.95 -12.33
N ARG A 302 8.16 2.68 -11.25
CA ARG A 302 8.64 4.05 -11.04
C ARG A 302 10.15 4.08 -10.86
N LEU A 303 10.67 3.19 -10.03
CA LEU A 303 12.10 3.09 -9.68
C LEU A 303 12.95 2.38 -10.74
N LEU A 304 12.35 1.90 -11.85
CA LEU A 304 13.04 1.14 -12.89
C LEU A 304 13.76 -0.12 -12.35
N LYS A 305 13.20 -0.76 -11.31
CA LYS A 305 13.77 -1.95 -10.70
C LYS A 305 13.19 -3.22 -11.32
N PRO A 306 14.02 -4.22 -11.69
CA PRO A 306 13.53 -5.48 -12.20
C PRO A 306 12.70 -6.21 -11.14
N MET A 307 11.65 -6.91 -11.57
CA MET A 307 10.81 -7.72 -10.69
C MET A 307 11.30 -9.17 -10.73
N LYS A 308 11.64 -9.71 -9.55
CA LYS A 308 12.06 -11.09 -9.39
C LYS A 308 10.88 -11.97 -9.01
N GLY A 309 10.53 -12.92 -9.86
CA GLY A 309 9.67 -14.06 -9.56
C GLY A 309 10.45 -15.36 -9.78
N ARG A 310 9.82 -16.37 -10.41
CA ARG A 310 10.56 -17.55 -10.92
C ARG A 310 11.59 -17.19 -11.99
N VAL A 311 11.33 -16.09 -12.71
CA VAL A 311 12.25 -15.45 -13.64
C VAL A 311 12.32 -13.98 -13.29
N GLU A 312 13.43 -13.34 -13.62
CA GLU A 312 13.57 -11.90 -13.52
C GLU A 312 12.93 -11.22 -14.75
N VAL A 313 12.12 -10.20 -14.50
CA VAL A 313 11.47 -9.39 -15.54
C VAL A 313 12.01 -7.97 -15.48
N ALA A 314 12.66 -7.55 -16.57
CA ALA A 314 13.22 -6.20 -16.68
C ALA A 314 12.13 -5.11 -16.63
N ALA A 315 12.45 -4.01 -15.95
CA ALA A 315 11.59 -2.83 -15.85
C ALA A 315 11.68 -1.97 -17.10
N ASN A 316 10.98 -2.37 -18.15
CA ASN A 316 10.88 -1.63 -19.39
C ASN A 316 9.41 -1.49 -19.81
N GLU A 317 9.17 -0.63 -20.79
CA GLU A 317 7.82 -0.34 -21.26
C GLU A 317 7.05 -1.59 -21.70
N LYS A 318 7.70 -2.47 -22.49
CA LYS A 318 7.10 -3.72 -23.00
C LYS A 318 6.51 -4.58 -21.88
N ASN A 319 7.15 -4.59 -20.71
CA ASN A 319 6.75 -5.43 -19.58
C ASN A 319 5.85 -4.72 -18.56
N MET A 320 5.76 -3.38 -18.60
CA MET A 320 5.15 -2.58 -17.53
C MET A 320 4.07 -1.61 -18.01
N VAL A 321 3.79 -1.54 -19.30
CA VAL A 321 2.72 -0.74 -19.89
C VAL A 321 1.76 -1.69 -20.59
N LEU A 322 0.49 -1.65 -20.19
CA LEU A 322 -0.55 -2.42 -20.87
C LEU A 322 -0.75 -1.86 -22.29
N PRO A 323 -1.01 -2.74 -23.28
CA PRO A 323 -1.39 -2.27 -24.60
C PRO A 323 -2.72 -1.52 -24.53
N LEU A 324 -2.95 -0.65 -25.51
CA LEU A 324 -4.26 -0.04 -25.69
C LEU A 324 -5.27 -1.14 -26.04
N PRO A 325 -6.47 -1.13 -25.44
CA PRO A 325 -7.54 -2.02 -25.86
C PRO A 325 -7.85 -1.82 -27.35
N ASP A 326 -8.10 -2.90 -28.08
CA ASP A 326 -8.39 -2.84 -29.53
C ASP A 326 -9.59 -1.94 -29.84
N THR A 327 -10.55 -1.84 -28.91
CA THR A 327 -11.73 -0.97 -29.01
C THR A 327 -11.38 0.51 -29.08
N GLU A 328 -10.22 0.93 -28.57
CA GLU A 328 -9.75 2.33 -28.57
C GLU A 328 -8.97 2.68 -29.85
N ASN A 329 -8.61 1.69 -30.68
CA ASN A 329 -7.89 1.91 -31.95
C ASN A 329 -8.84 2.14 -33.14
N SER A 330 -10.16 1.98 -32.95
CA SER A 330 -11.16 1.90 -34.03
C SER A 330 -11.99 3.18 -34.20
N ILE A 331 -11.53 4.33 -33.67
CA ILE A 331 -12.24 5.62 -33.74
C ILE A 331 -11.46 6.60 -34.62
#